data_AF-A0A6V7XN41-F1
#
_entry.id   AF-A0A6V7XN41-F1
#
_cell.length_a   1.000
_cell.length_b   1.000
_cell.length_c   1.000
_cell.angle_alpha   90.00
_cell.angle_beta   90.00
_cell.angle_gamma   90.00
#
_symmetry.space_group_name_H-M   'P 1'
#
loop_
_entity.id
_entity.type
_entity.pdbx_description
1 polymer ?
#
loop_
_entity_poly.entity_id
_entity_poly.type
_entity_poly.pdbx_seq_one_letter_code
_entity_poly.pdbx_strand_id
1 'polypeptide(L)'
;MYHNLLVEEKLDILKCLNFKQLISFQQTNIHFKALIDRYIGILAKQKFSHISLVNLNECSKLCKRIELGSSEIKLDEEILEKWQSIEDRQIPLYLCTERLKHCKHNIVIRLMGEDSFSFLLLKLPLYPKNIKEMKICRFWLEKLFLCSFENAEFNCAIFNPKLIELLFFKEEKGKNLLNINKALICYSNPNYENEALNFILNNLSINEFLKIEFDGTNNFTQYKEIILNLILNEGWKFNRILINGFKTTQRKLFFGTSFLEPMFSGAPQNSFIDSEIFDLIIRNVETSNCSNMVSNISFPYIKWFRTDLPKRAKNIEKELLKVEGRNCNFVKYEIENILNSKIKFVILHCHPLDTDYITSFHINRI
;
A
#
# COMPACT_ATOMS: atom_id res chain seq x y z
N MET A 1 20.00 -35.60 -3.75
CA MET A 1 19.45 -35.21 -2.44
C MET A 1 18.26 -34.25 -2.57
N TYR A 2 18.41 -33.12 -3.29
CA TYR A 2 17.34 -32.13 -3.45
C TYR A 2 16.05 -32.66 -4.10
N HIS A 3 16.12 -33.60 -5.05
CA HIS A 3 14.94 -34.11 -5.76
C HIS A 3 13.92 -34.84 -4.87
N ASN A 4 14.37 -35.40 -3.74
CA ASN A 4 13.54 -36.19 -2.84
C ASN A 4 12.80 -35.37 -1.77
N LEU A 5 13.09 -34.06 -1.67
CA LEU A 5 12.43 -33.17 -0.72
C LEU A 5 10.99 -32.85 -1.16
N LEU A 6 10.13 -32.56 -0.19
CA LEU A 6 8.80 -32.01 -0.43
C LEU A 6 8.92 -30.61 -1.06
N VAL A 7 7.87 -30.15 -1.72
CA VAL A 7 7.89 -28.87 -2.46
C VAL A 7 8.13 -27.71 -1.50
N GLU A 8 7.55 -27.75 -0.31
CA GLU A 8 7.69 -26.77 0.75
C GLU A 8 9.14 -26.68 1.24
N GLU A 9 9.78 -27.82 1.49
CA GLU A 9 11.18 -27.90 1.91
C GLU A 9 12.13 -27.37 0.82
N LYS A 10 11.82 -27.66 -0.45
CA LYS A 10 12.56 -27.10 -1.59
C LYS A 10 12.42 -25.59 -1.64
N LEU A 11 11.23 -25.06 -1.39
CA LEU A 11 11.01 -23.61 -1.39
C LEU A 11 11.73 -22.91 -0.24
N ASP A 12 11.77 -23.51 0.94
CA ASP A 12 12.50 -22.95 2.07
C ASP A 12 14.01 -22.90 1.79
N ILE A 13 14.57 -23.89 1.10
CA ILE A 13 15.95 -23.82 0.63
C ILE A 13 16.13 -22.72 -0.43
N LEU A 14 15.21 -22.60 -1.40
CA LEU A 14 15.31 -21.55 -2.44
C LEU A 14 15.21 -20.14 -1.86
N LYS A 15 14.42 -19.93 -0.81
CA LYS A 15 14.33 -18.64 -0.09
C LYS A 15 15.66 -18.22 0.55
N CYS A 16 16.55 -19.17 0.83
CA CYS A 16 17.89 -18.90 1.36
C CYS A 16 18.91 -18.52 0.28
N LEU A 17 18.58 -18.67 -1.01
CA LEU A 17 19.47 -18.32 -2.11
C LEU A 17 19.35 -16.84 -2.46
N ASN A 18 20.48 -16.18 -2.73
CA ASN A 18 20.45 -14.82 -3.29
C ASN A 18 20.13 -14.84 -4.79
N PHE A 19 19.85 -13.67 -5.38
CA PHE A 19 19.51 -13.53 -6.80
C PHE A 19 20.36 -14.36 -7.77
N LYS A 20 21.69 -14.21 -7.68
CA LYS A 20 22.64 -14.83 -8.60
C LYS A 20 22.60 -16.35 -8.45
N GLN A 21 22.49 -16.83 -7.21
CA GLN A 21 22.35 -18.25 -6.91
C GLN A 21 21.02 -18.81 -7.41
N LEU A 22 19.92 -18.07 -7.24
CA LEU A 22 18.58 -18.46 -7.70
C LEU A 22 18.51 -18.56 -9.23
N ILE A 23 19.07 -17.60 -9.95
CA ILE A 23 19.19 -17.63 -11.42
C ILE A 23 20.11 -18.77 -11.88
N SER A 24 21.25 -18.97 -11.19
CA SER A 24 22.14 -20.09 -11.48
C SER A 24 21.42 -21.43 -11.29
N PHE A 25 20.68 -21.60 -10.19
CA PHE A 25 19.85 -22.77 -9.91
C PHE A 25 18.78 -22.99 -11.00
N GLN A 26 18.11 -21.92 -11.42
CA GLN A 26 17.11 -21.95 -12.47
C GLN A 26 17.70 -22.46 -13.80
N GLN A 27 18.96 -22.13 -14.10
CA GLN A 27 19.64 -22.54 -15.32
C GLN A 27 20.23 -23.96 -15.23
N THR A 28 20.45 -24.50 -14.04
CA THR A 28 21.07 -25.83 -13.87
C THR A 28 20.17 -27.00 -14.27
N ASN A 29 18.85 -26.88 -14.11
CA ASN A 29 17.93 -28.00 -14.33
C ASN A 29 16.51 -27.54 -14.69
N ILE A 30 15.88 -28.20 -15.67
CA ILE A 30 14.51 -27.89 -16.13
C ILE A 30 13.46 -28.02 -15.02
N HIS A 31 13.66 -28.91 -14.04
CA HIS A 31 12.78 -29.06 -12.87
C HIS A 31 12.92 -27.89 -11.90
N PHE A 32 14.14 -27.37 -11.68
CA PHE A 32 14.33 -26.16 -10.86
C PHE A 32 13.84 -24.93 -11.57
N LYS A 33 14.00 -24.85 -12.89
CA LYS A 33 13.35 -23.84 -13.70
C LYS A 33 11.83 -23.86 -13.49
N ALA A 34 11.18 -25.01 -13.70
CA ALA A 34 9.74 -25.15 -13.51
C ALA A 34 9.29 -24.85 -12.07
N LEU A 35 10.07 -25.26 -11.06
CA LEU A 35 9.77 -24.98 -9.65
C LEU A 35 9.91 -23.49 -9.32
N ILE A 36 11.03 -22.87 -9.70
CA ILE A 36 11.27 -21.44 -9.46
C ILE A 36 10.27 -20.60 -10.24
N ASP A 37 9.95 -20.94 -11.49
CA ASP A 37 8.94 -20.26 -12.30
C ASP A 37 7.56 -20.37 -11.67
N ARG A 38 7.21 -21.55 -11.14
CA ARG A 38 5.94 -21.80 -10.43
C ARG A 38 5.81 -20.98 -9.15
N TYR A 39 6.92 -20.68 -8.47
CA TYR A 39 6.95 -19.98 -7.19
C TYR A 39 7.67 -18.62 -7.25
N ILE A 40 7.83 -18.06 -8.45
CA ILE A 40 8.60 -16.85 -8.72
C ILE A 40 8.07 -15.64 -7.92
N GLY A 41 6.76 -15.61 -7.69
CA GLY A 41 6.10 -14.56 -6.90
C GLY A 41 6.44 -14.63 -5.40
N ILE A 42 6.88 -15.78 -4.90
CA ILE A 42 7.28 -15.99 -3.49
C ILE A 42 8.82 -15.94 -3.35
N LEU A 43 9.53 -16.29 -4.41
CA LEU A 43 11.00 -16.24 -4.49
C LEU A 43 11.43 -14.85 -4.98
N ALA A 44 11.21 -13.83 -4.15
CA ALA A 44 11.65 -12.48 -4.42
C ALA A 44 13.15 -12.47 -4.72
N LYS A 45 13.47 -12.04 -5.94
CA LYS A 45 14.79 -12.15 -6.54
C LYS A 45 15.79 -11.17 -5.90
N GLN A 46 15.32 -10.01 -5.45
CA GLN A 46 16.12 -9.03 -4.73
C GLN A 46 15.29 -8.36 -3.63
N LYS A 47 15.90 -8.20 -2.46
CA LYS A 47 15.29 -7.51 -1.32
C LYS A 47 15.78 -6.08 -1.23
N PHE A 48 14.84 -5.18 -0.95
CA PHE A 48 15.11 -3.78 -0.67
C PHE A 48 14.43 -3.42 0.65
N SER A 49 15.08 -2.58 1.45
CA SER A 49 14.49 -2.06 2.68
C SER A 49 13.38 -1.05 2.39
N HIS A 50 13.44 -0.36 1.24
CA HIS A 50 12.48 0.67 0.88
C HIS A 50 12.35 0.92 -0.63
N ILE A 51 11.13 1.18 -1.10
CA ILE A 51 10.82 1.78 -2.42
C ILE A 51 9.97 3.03 -2.24
N SER A 52 10.28 4.09 -2.98
CA SER A 52 9.46 5.30 -2.99
C SER A 52 9.51 6.01 -4.33
N LEU A 53 8.44 6.73 -4.68
CA LEU A 53 8.44 7.68 -5.79
C LEU A 53 8.74 9.08 -5.25
N VAL A 54 9.81 9.70 -5.73
CA VAL A 54 10.28 10.99 -5.22
C VAL A 54 10.62 11.95 -6.35
N ASN A 55 10.62 13.24 -6.06
CA ASN A 55 11.18 14.24 -6.95
C ASN A 55 12.71 14.13 -6.93
N LEU A 56 13.33 14.03 -8.11
CA LEU A 56 14.78 13.94 -8.28
C LEU A 56 15.52 15.11 -7.62
N ASN A 57 14.89 16.29 -7.57
CA ASN A 57 15.48 17.48 -6.94
C ASN A 57 15.56 17.37 -5.40
N GLU A 58 14.79 16.45 -4.79
CA GLU A 58 14.80 16.17 -3.36
C GLU A 58 15.80 15.05 -3.00
N CYS A 59 16.39 14.39 -3.99
CA CYS A 59 17.39 13.35 -3.76
C CYS A 59 18.75 13.96 -3.39
N SER A 60 19.40 13.39 -2.36
CA SER A 60 20.75 13.79 -1.95
C SER A 60 21.82 13.33 -2.97
N LYS A 61 23.02 13.92 -2.91
CA LYS A 61 24.16 13.56 -3.77
C LYS A 61 24.64 12.11 -3.60
N LEU A 62 24.22 11.40 -2.56
CA LEU A 62 24.64 10.02 -2.26
C LEU A 62 23.92 8.95 -3.10
N CYS A 63 23.12 9.38 -4.07
CA CYS A 63 22.32 8.48 -4.89
C CYS A 63 23.08 8.01 -6.14
N LYS A 64 23.09 6.70 -6.39
CA LYS A 64 23.60 6.10 -7.63
C LYS A 64 22.49 6.00 -8.66
N ARG A 65 22.69 6.55 -9.86
CA ARG A 65 21.73 6.41 -10.95
C ARG A 65 21.89 5.04 -11.60
N ILE A 66 20.77 4.39 -11.85
CA ILE A 66 20.72 3.17 -12.65
C ILE A 66 20.71 3.57 -14.13
N GLU A 67 21.65 3.03 -14.89
CA GLU A 67 21.63 3.16 -16.34
C GLU A 67 20.52 2.30 -16.94
N LEU A 68 19.71 2.90 -17.79
CA LEU A 68 18.58 2.21 -18.41
C LEU A 68 19.08 1.28 -19.51
N GLY A 69 19.24 0.00 -19.17
CA GLY A 69 19.27 -1.07 -20.14
C GLY A 69 17.86 -1.37 -20.66
N SER A 70 17.78 -1.87 -21.89
CA SER A 70 16.58 -2.53 -22.43
C SER A 70 16.92 -3.97 -22.78
N SER A 71 16.05 -4.92 -22.42
CA SER A 71 16.10 -6.25 -23.01
C SER A 71 15.39 -6.28 -24.36
N GLU A 72 15.76 -7.24 -25.20
CA GLU A 72 14.99 -7.59 -26.39
C GLU A 72 13.68 -8.27 -25.97
N ILE A 73 12.66 -7.47 -25.67
CA ILE A 73 11.31 -7.98 -25.49
C ILE A 73 10.73 -8.25 -26.88
N LYS A 74 10.41 -9.52 -27.16
CA LYS A 74 9.64 -9.92 -28.35
C LYS A 74 8.19 -9.46 -28.15
N LEU A 75 7.67 -8.69 -29.10
CA LEU A 75 6.29 -8.22 -29.10
C LEU A 75 5.56 -8.95 -30.23
N ASP A 76 4.35 -9.44 -29.96
CA ASP A 76 3.44 -9.86 -31.00
C ASP A 76 2.70 -8.63 -31.58
N GLU A 77 2.01 -8.82 -32.71
CA GLU A 77 1.30 -7.74 -33.42
C GLU A 77 0.21 -7.11 -32.53
N GLU A 78 -0.50 -7.91 -31.74
CA GLU A 78 -1.58 -7.43 -30.88
C GLU A 78 -1.07 -6.55 -29.73
N ILE A 79 0.05 -6.92 -29.08
CA ILE A 79 0.71 -6.08 -28.08
C ILE A 79 1.19 -4.78 -28.72
N LEU A 80 1.71 -4.84 -29.95
CA LEU A 80 2.17 -3.66 -30.68
C LEU A 80 1.01 -2.67 -30.93
N GLU A 81 -0.15 -3.16 -31.37
CA GLU A 81 -1.37 -2.34 -31.55
C GLU A 81 -1.84 -1.72 -30.22
N LYS A 82 -1.85 -2.49 -29.12
CA LYS A 82 -2.19 -1.95 -27.79
C LYS A 82 -1.20 -0.87 -27.36
N TRP A 83 0.07 -1.06 -27.65
CA TRP A 83 1.13 -0.11 -27.29
C TRP A 83 1.05 1.17 -28.12
N GLN A 84 0.69 1.08 -29.40
CA GLN A 84 0.39 2.28 -30.20
C GLN A 84 -0.73 3.12 -29.57
N SER A 85 -1.76 2.49 -29.02
CA SER A 85 -2.83 3.22 -28.32
C SER A 85 -2.36 3.97 -27.05
N ILE A 86 -1.26 3.51 -26.41
CA ILE A 86 -0.64 4.23 -25.28
C ILE A 86 -0.02 5.54 -25.78
N GLU A 87 0.67 5.48 -26.92
CA GLU A 87 1.34 6.63 -27.55
C GLU A 87 0.32 7.70 -27.93
N ASP A 88 -0.75 7.31 -28.63
CA ASP A 88 -1.81 8.21 -29.06
C ASP A 88 -2.49 8.93 -27.89
N ARG A 89 -2.71 8.21 -26.79
CA ARG A 89 -3.39 8.71 -25.59
C ARG A 89 -2.44 9.42 -24.61
N GLN A 90 -1.13 9.35 -24.84
CA GLN A 90 -0.08 9.87 -23.97
C GLN A 90 -0.27 9.47 -22.49
N ILE A 91 -0.48 8.18 -22.23
CA ILE A 91 -0.74 7.70 -20.87
C ILE A 91 0.55 7.79 -20.04
N PRO A 92 0.56 8.53 -18.90
CA PRO A 92 1.75 8.65 -18.07
C PRO A 92 2.05 7.38 -17.28
N LEU A 93 3.33 7.15 -16.96
CA LEU A 93 3.80 6.09 -16.07
C LEU A 93 3.41 6.31 -14.61
N TYR A 94 3.37 7.57 -14.18
CA TYR A 94 3.00 7.92 -12.81
C TYR A 94 1.72 8.76 -12.80
N LEU A 95 0.81 8.45 -11.88
CA LEU A 95 -0.27 9.36 -11.52
C LEU A 95 0.22 10.21 -10.35
N CYS A 96 0.05 11.52 -10.46
CA CYS A 96 0.61 12.47 -9.49
C CYS A 96 -0.45 13.46 -9.04
N THR A 97 -0.41 13.79 -7.76
CA THR A 97 -1.31 14.79 -7.18
C THR A 97 -0.89 16.20 -7.59
N GLU A 98 -1.73 17.19 -7.27
CA GLU A 98 -1.47 18.62 -7.55
C GLU A 98 -0.11 19.07 -7.02
N ARG A 99 0.31 18.54 -5.85
CA ARG A 99 1.58 18.88 -5.21
C ARG A 99 2.79 18.58 -6.08
N LEU A 100 2.73 17.50 -6.84
CA LEU A 100 3.79 17.08 -7.75
C LEU A 100 3.57 17.55 -9.19
N LYS A 101 2.51 18.33 -9.50
CA LYS A 101 2.26 18.80 -10.88
C LYS A 101 3.43 19.57 -11.46
N HIS A 102 4.07 20.43 -10.67
CA HIS A 102 5.23 21.20 -11.11
C HIS A 102 6.50 20.35 -11.25
N CYS A 103 6.52 19.15 -10.67
CA CYS A 103 7.68 18.28 -10.61
C CYS A 103 7.53 17.00 -11.46
N LYS A 104 6.46 16.88 -12.25
CA LYS A 104 6.12 15.65 -13.00
C LYS A 104 7.30 15.09 -13.78
N HIS A 105 8.06 15.94 -14.48
CA HIS A 105 9.19 15.54 -15.31
C HIS A 105 10.41 15.00 -14.55
N ASN A 106 10.43 15.14 -13.23
CA ASN A 106 11.54 14.79 -12.36
C ASN A 106 11.21 13.65 -11.38
N ILE A 107 10.11 12.94 -11.57
CA ILE A 107 9.80 11.79 -10.71
C ILE A 107 10.75 10.64 -11.01
N VAL A 108 11.34 10.09 -9.96
CA VAL A 108 12.23 8.93 -10.00
C VAL A 108 11.82 7.90 -8.96
N ILE A 109 12.09 6.64 -9.26
CA ILE A 109 11.94 5.54 -8.31
C ILE A 109 13.22 5.48 -7.49
N ARG A 110 13.09 5.65 -6.18
CA ARG A 110 14.19 5.52 -5.22
C ARG A 110 14.10 4.17 -4.53
N LEU A 111 15.18 3.39 -4.61
CA LEU A 111 15.31 2.08 -3.97
C LEU A 111 16.41 2.15 -2.90
N MET A 112 16.15 1.62 -1.71
CA MET A 112 17.13 1.52 -0.62
C MET A 112 17.48 0.05 -0.40
N GLY A 113 18.76 -0.29 -0.50
CA GLY A 113 19.24 -1.64 -0.18
C GLY A 113 19.12 -1.96 1.32
N GLU A 114 19.37 -3.21 1.70
CA GLU A 114 19.35 -3.64 3.11
C GLU A 114 20.45 -2.93 3.93
N ASP A 115 21.63 -2.72 3.36
CA ASP A 115 22.79 -2.11 4.05
C ASP A 115 22.71 -0.58 4.22
N SER A 116 21.54 0.03 4.02
CA SER A 116 21.11 1.38 4.47
C SER A 116 21.90 2.64 4.09
N PHE A 117 23.07 2.57 3.43
CA PHE A 117 23.88 3.77 3.16
C PHE A 117 23.83 4.32 1.72
N SER A 118 23.21 3.60 0.78
CA SER A 118 23.12 4.07 -0.61
C SER A 118 21.73 3.87 -1.20
N PHE A 119 21.31 4.87 -1.96
CA PHE A 119 20.08 4.84 -2.72
C PHE A 119 20.38 4.59 -4.19
N LEU A 120 19.57 3.75 -4.81
CA LEU A 120 19.53 3.62 -6.26
C LEU A 120 18.38 4.49 -6.80
N LEU A 121 18.66 5.26 -7.85
CA LEU A 121 17.66 6.06 -8.55
C LEU A 121 17.42 5.48 -9.94
N LEU A 122 16.20 5.05 -10.18
CA LEU A 122 15.72 4.60 -11.46
C LEU A 122 14.82 5.68 -12.06
N LYS A 123 15.29 6.35 -13.11
CA LYS A 123 14.53 7.36 -13.85
C LYS A 123 13.93 6.72 -15.09
N LEU A 124 12.63 6.44 -15.09
CA LEU A 124 11.92 5.93 -16.25
C LEU A 124 11.27 7.07 -17.06
N PRO A 125 11.00 6.87 -18.37
CA PRO A 125 10.20 7.79 -19.17
C PRO A 125 8.84 8.04 -18.52
N LEU A 126 8.49 9.31 -18.27
CA LEU A 126 7.20 9.67 -17.70
C LEU A 126 6.06 9.42 -18.69
N TYR A 127 6.26 9.80 -19.95
CA TYR A 127 5.34 9.56 -21.06
C TYR A 127 6.13 8.77 -22.10
N PRO A 128 6.06 7.44 -22.11
CA PRO A 128 6.76 6.62 -23.10
C PRO A 128 6.28 7.01 -24.52
N LYS A 129 7.15 7.63 -25.31
CA LYS A 129 6.79 8.24 -26.60
C LYS A 129 6.89 7.30 -27.79
N ASN A 130 7.43 6.10 -27.59
CA ASN A 130 7.65 5.13 -28.63
C ASN A 130 7.83 3.74 -28.03
N ILE A 131 7.79 2.72 -28.89
CA ILE A 131 7.95 1.31 -28.50
C ILE A 131 9.24 1.04 -27.72
N LYS A 132 10.35 1.72 -28.04
CA LYS A 132 11.62 1.53 -27.32
C LYS A 132 11.50 1.98 -25.86
N GLU A 133 10.90 3.14 -25.61
CA GLU A 133 10.65 3.63 -24.24
C GLU A 133 9.64 2.75 -23.48
N MET A 134 8.62 2.22 -24.15
CA MET A 134 7.69 1.27 -23.55
C MET A 134 8.37 -0.04 -23.17
N LYS A 135 9.29 -0.55 -23.99
CA LYS A 135 10.12 -1.72 -23.65
C LYS A 135 10.98 -1.46 -22.40
N ILE A 136 11.57 -0.27 -22.30
CA ILE A 136 12.33 0.14 -21.10
C ILE A 136 11.41 0.14 -19.87
N CYS A 137 10.22 0.74 -19.96
CA CYS A 137 9.27 0.78 -18.84
C CYS A 137 8.84 -0.62 -18.42
N ARG A 138 8.41 -1.47 -19.37
CA ARG A 138 8.02 -2.86 -19.11
C ARG A 138 9.15 -3.64 -18.45
N PHE A 139 10.34 -3.61 -19.04
CA PHE A 139 11.50 -4.33 -18.51
C PHE A 139 11.78 -3.97 -17.05
N TRP A 140 11.82 -2.69 -16.71
CA TRP A 140 12.12 -2.26 -15.36
C TRP A 140 10.98 -2.49 -14.38
N LEU A 141 9.72 -2.32 -14.80
CA LEU A 141 8.57 -2.71 -13.96
C LEU A 141 8.57 -4.20 -13.65
N GLU A 142 8.88 -5.05 -14.64
CA GLU A 142 9.03 -6.49 -14.45
C GLU A 142 10.13 -6.79 -13.42
N LYS A 143 11.27 -6.09 -13.49
CA LYS A 143 12.32 -6.22 -12.46
C LYS A 143 11.84 -5.81 -11.08
N LEU A 144 11.05 -4.74 -10.97
CA LEU A 144 10.51 -4.29 -9.68
C LEU A 144 9.49 -5.28 -9.11
N PHE A 145 8.62 -5.88 -9.93
CA PHE A 145 7.67 -6.91 -9.51
C PHE A 145 8.36 -8.20 -9.03
N LEU A 146 9.58 -8.46 -9.52
CA LEU A 146 10.41 -9.56 -9.04
C LEU A 146 11.17 -9.25 -7.73
N CYS A 147 11.05 -8.04 -7.19
CA CYS A 147 11.67 -7.65 -5.92
C CYS A 147 10.67 -7.79 -4.75
N SER A 148 11.20 -7.77 -3.53
CA SER A 148 10.41 -7.56 -2.31
C SER A 148 10.92 -6.35 -1.53
N PHE A 149 9.98 -5.64 -0.91
CA PHE A 149 10.24 -4.39 -0.21
C PHE A 149 9.76 -4.50 1.23
N GLU A 150 10.61 -4.18 2.22
CA GLU A 150 10.15 -4.06 3.60
C GLU A 150 9.16 -2.89 3.73
N ASN A 151 9.47 -1.76 3.11
CA ASN A 151 8.60 -0.59 3.11
C ASN A 151 8.37 -0.05 1.69
N ALA A 152 7.16 0.41 1.42
CA ALA A 152 6.85 1.20 0.23
C ALA A 152 6.18 2.51 0.62
N GLU A 153 6.66 3.62 0.08
CA GLU A 153 6.08 4.94 0.29
C GLU A 153 5.67 5.57 -1.04
N PHE A 154 4.35 5.69 -1.24
CA PHE A 154 3.74 6.33 -2.39
C PHE A 154 3.14 7.66 -1.96
N ASN A 155 4.00 8.67 -1.82
CA ASN A 155 3.61 10.00 -1.40
C ASN A 155 3.37 10.90 -2.62
N CYS A 156 2.11 11.29 -2.84
CA CYS A 156 1.71 12.17 -3.95
C CYS A 156 1.93 11.60 -5.37
N ALA A 157 2.53 10.41 -5.52
CA ALA A 157 2.68 9.72 -6.77
C ALA A 157 2.54 8.20 -6.59
N ILE A 158 1.95 7.55 -7.58
CA ILE A 158 1.84 6.09 -7.73
C ILE A 158 2.15 5.70 -9.18
N PHE A 159 2.38 4.42 -9.43
CA PHE A 159 2.36 3.92 -10.81
C PHE A 159 0.94 3.98 -11.37
N ASN A 160 0.82 4.29 -12.66
CA ASN A 160 -0.47 4.32 -13.35
C ASN A 160 -0.93 2.88 -13.67
N PRO A 161 -2.01 2.38 -13.02
CA PRO A 161 -2.46 1.01 -13.24
C PRO A 161 -2.90 0.77 -14.70
N LYS A 162 -3.45 1.78 -15.38
CA LYS A 162 -3.85 1.67 -16.80
C LYS A 162 -2.65 1.45 -17.70
N LEU A 163 -1.52 2.10 -17.41
CA LEU A 163 -0.29 1.86 -18.17
C LEU A 163 0.27 0.47 -17.87
N ILE A 164 0.27 0.04 -16.60
CA ILE A 164 0.71 -1.32 -16.22
C ILE A 164 -0.12 -2.36 -16.97
N GLU A 165 -1.45 -2.24 -16.97
CA GLU A 165 -2.34 -3.16 -17.69
C GLU A 165 -2.01 -3.28 -19.18
N LEU A 166 -1.69 -2.16 -19.84
CA LEU A 166 -1.33 -2.13 -21.26
C LEU A 166 0.08 -2.68 -21.53
N LEU A 167 1.05 -2.39 -20.65
CA LEU A 167 2.42 -2.90 -20.78
C LEU A 167 2.50 -4.42 -20.59
N PHE A 168 1.67 -4.97 -19.71
CA PHE A 168 1.61 -6.39 -19.37
C PHE A 168 0.34 -7.06 -19.93
N PHE A 169 -0.16 -6.56 -21.05
CA PHE A 169 -1.31 -7.13 -21.74
C PHE A 169 -1.10 -8.62 -22.05
N LYS A 170 -2.17 -9.43 -21.89
CA LYS A 170 -2.20 -10.91 -21.92
C LYS A 170 -1.54 -11.65 -20.78
N GLU A 171 -0.83 -10.97 -19.87
CA GLU A 171 -0.29 -11.66 -18.71
C GLU A 171 -1.40 -11.98 -17.69
N GLU A 172 -1.28 -13.12 -17.02
CA GLU A 172 -2.25 -13.53 -16.00
C GLU A 172 -2.31 -12.47 -14.89
N LYS A 173 -3.54 -12.07 -14.55
CA LYS A 173 -3.79 -11.14 -13.43
C LYS A 173 -3.15 -11.70 -12.16
N GLY A 174 -2.45 -10.84 -11.42
CA GLY A 174 -1.77 -11.20 -10.18
C GLY A 174 -0.32 -11.68 -10.32
N LYS A 175 0.22 -11.83 -11.54
CA LYS A 175 1.68 -12.09 -11.71
C LYS A 175 2.54 -10.86 -11.44
N ASN A 176 2.00 -9.68 -11.71
CA ASN A 176 2.72 -8.41 -11.68
C ASN A 176 2.34 -7.59 -10.43
N LEU A 177 2.66 -8.16 -9.27
CA LEU A 177 2.43 -7.54 -7.95
C LEU A 177 3.75 -7.07 -7.35
N LEU A 178 3.78 -5.87 -6.79
CA LEU A 178 4.86 -5.43 -5.92
C LEU A 178 4.69 -6.09 -4.55
N ASN A 179 5.63 -6.96 -4.20
CA ASN A 179 5.65 -7.61 -2.89
C ASN A 179 6.18 -6.65 -1.83
N ILE A 180 5.31 -6.21 -0.93
CA ILE A 180 5.59 -5.18 0.06
C ILE A 180 5.19 -5.69 1.44
N ASN A 181 6.03 -5.48 2.45
CA ASN A 181 5.64 -5.79 3.82
C ASN A 181 4.74 -4.68 4.39
N LYS A 182 5.19 -3.42 4.36
CA LYS A 182 4.46 -2.24 4.84
C LYS A 182 4.29 -1.20 3.75
N ALA A 183 3.05 -0.79 3.45
CA ALA A 183 2.78 0.23 2.45
C ALA A 183 2.22 1.50 3.10
N LEU A 184 2.77 2.66 2.73
CA LEU A 184 2.23 3.98 3.03
C LEU A 184 1.76 4.63 1.73
N ILE A 185 0.48 4.96 1.66
CA ILE A 185 -0.14 5.69 0.55
C ILE A 185 -0.61 7.04 1.07
N CYS A 186 -0.15 8.13 0.45
CA CYS A 186 -0.61 9.48 0.81
C CYS A 186 -1.41 10.10 -0.34
N TYR A 187 -2.70 10.29 -0.11
CA TYR A 187 -3.66 10.88 -1.05
C TYR A 187 -3.70 12.39 -0.92
N SER A 188 -3.59 13.09 -2.05
CA SER A 188 -3.83 14.53 -2.12
C SER A 188 -4.63 14.99 -3.35
N ASN A 189 -5.28 14.08 -4.08
CA ASN A 189 -6.04 14.47 -5.27
C ASN A 189 -7.24 13.55 -5.53
N PRO A 190 -8.48 14.09 -5.53
CA PRO A 190 -9.67 13.30 -5.80
C PRO A 190 -9.74 12.68 -7.19
N ASN A 191 -9.06 13.28 -8.16
CA ASN A 191 -9.14 12.84 -9.55
C ASN A 191 -8.44 11.51 -9.83
N TYR A 192 -7.63 10.99 -8.90
CA TYR A 192 -6.88 9.74 -9.10
C TYR A 192 -7.11 8.71 -7.99
N GLU A 193 -8.09 8.93 -7.12
CA GLU A 193 -8.35 8.04 -5.97
C GLU A 193 -8.76 6.64 -6.44
N ASN A 194 -9.65 6.55 -7.42
CA ASN A 194 -10.09 5.28 -7.98
C ASN A 194 -8.95 4.53 -8.66
N GLU A 195 -8.13 5.22 -9.46
CA GLU A 195 -6.93 4.63 -10.06
C GLU A 195 -5.94 4.16 -8.99
N ALA A 196 -5.77 4.92 -7.91
CA ALA A 196 -4.86 4.53 -6.86
C ALA A 196 -5.35 3.34 -6.05
N LEU A 197 -6.64 3.28 -5.73
CA LEU A 197 -7.25 2.10 -5.14
C LEU A 197 -7.08 0.90 -6.09
N ASN A 198 -7.34 1.08 -7.39
CA ASN A 198 -7.14 0.03 -8.39
C ASN A 198 -5.68 -0.46 -8.41
N PHE A 199 -4.71 0.45 -8.29
CA PHE A 199 -3.30 0.09 -8.18
C PHE A 199 -3.02 -0.70 -6.89
N ILE A 200 -3.51 -0.26 -5.74
CA ILE A 200 -3.34 -0.98 -4.46
C ILE A 200 -3.93 -2.39 -4.55
N LEU A 201 -5.14 -2.52 -5.10
CA LEU A 201 -5.87 -3.78 -5.11
C LEU A 201 -5.36 -4.78 -6.14
N ASN A 202 -4.78 -4.31 -7.25
CA ASN A 202 -4.42 -5.15 -8.39
C ASN A 202 -2.92 -5.24 -8.67
N ASN A 203 -2.10 -4.37 -8.07
CA ASN A 203 -0.66 -4.29 -8.34
C ASN A 203 0.21 -4.32 -7.07
N LEU A 204 -0.38 -4.36 -5.87
CA LEU A 204 0.37 -4.52 -4.62
C LEU A 204 -0.01 -5.84 -3.93
N SER A 205 0.98 -6.53 -3.38
CA SER A 205 0.80 -7.61 -2.42
C SER A 205 1.37 -7.14 -1.08
N ILE A 206 0.48 -6.81 -0.13
CA ILE A 206 0.86 -6.18 1.14
C ILE A 206 0.73 -7.21 2.28
N ASN A 207 1.86 -7.54 2.91
CA ASN A 207 1.91 -8.65 3.87
C ASN A 207 1.58 -8.25 5.31
N GLU A 208 1.97 -7.05 5.78
CA GLU A 208 1.78 -6.68 7.18
C GLU A 208 0.66 -5.65 7.34
N PHE A 209 0.85 -4.44 6.80
CA PHE A 209 -0.18 -3.43 6.86
C PHE A 209 -0.14 -2.42 5.73
N LEU A 210 -1.33 -1.92 5.39
CA LEU A 210 -1.56 -0.79 4.51
C LEU A 210 -1.92 0.44 5.35
N LYS A 211 -1.11 1.48 5.27
CA LYS A 211 -1.37 2.78 5.88
C LYS A 211 -1.78 3.78 4.81
N ILE A 212 -2.94 4.41 5.01
CA ILE A 212 -3.49 5.44 4.14
C ILE A 212 -3.50 6.76 4.91
N GLU A 213 -2.84 7.77 4.34
CA GLU A 213 -2.85 9.15 4.82
C GLU A 213 -3.61 10.02 3.83
N PHE A 214 -4.53 10.84 4.31
CA PHE A 214 -5.21 11.85 3.50
C PHE A 214 -4.62 13.22 3.75
N ASP A 215 -4.49 14.03 2.70
CA ASP A 215 -4.00 15.38 2.84
C ASP A 215 -5.04 16.33 3.39
N GLY A 216 -4.61 17.21 4.29
CA GLY A 216 -5.48 18.09 5.08
C GLY A 216 -6.35 19.10 4.34
N THR A 217 -6.37 19.08 3.01
CA THR A 217 -7.08 20.08 2.21
C THR A 217 -8.47 19.65 1.79
N ASN A 218 -8.81 18.35 1.86
CA ASN A 218 -10.03 17.81 1.27
C ASN A 218 -11.05 17.37 2.33
N ASN A 219 -12.34 17.43 1.98
CA ASN A 219 -13.41 16.90 2.83
C ASN A 219 -13.32 15.36 2.86
N PHE A 220 -13.16 14.76 4.04
CA PHE A 220 -13.04 13.29 4.18
C PHE A 220 -14.21 12.52 3.56
N THR A 221 -15.38 13.15 3.49
CA THR A 221 -16.61 12.62 2.89
C THR A 221 -16.37 12.12 1.46
N GLN A 222 -15.49 12.76 0.68
CA GLN A 222 -15.21 12.33 -0.70
C GLN A 222 -14.58 10.92 -0.77
N TYR A 223 -13.82 10.54 0.26
CA TYR A 223 -13.13 9.25 0.33
C TYR A 223 -14.00 8.14 0.95
N LYS A 224 -15.20 8.48 1.42
CA LYS A 224 -16.09 7.59 2.19
C LYS A 224 -16.33 6.26 1.48
N GLU A 225 -16.80 6.31 0.24
CA GLU A 225 -17.17 5.10 -0.51
C GLU A 225 -15.94 4.22 -0.77
N ILE A 226 -14.81 4.83 -1.08
CA ILE A 226 -13.53 4.16 -1.36
C ILE A 226 -13.01 3.47 -0.10
N ILE A 227 -13.00 4.16 1.04
CA ILE A 227 -12.57 3.61 2.33
C ILE A 227 -13.47 2.45 2.74
N LEU A 228 -14.80 2.62 2.63
CA LEU A 228 -15.76 1.57 2.98
C LEU A 228 -15.60 0.35 2.06
N ASN A 229 -15.46 0.56 0.75
CA ASN A 229 -15.24 -0.54 -0.19
C ASN A 229 -13.93 -1.29 0.11
N LEU A 230 -12.84 -0.55 0.35
CA LEU A 230 -11.55 -1.13 0.71
C LEU A 230 -11.64 -1.96 2.00
N ILE A 231 -12.28 -1.44 3.04
CA ILE A 231 -12.39 -2.12 4.35
C ILE A 231 -13.33 -3.32 4.28
N LEU A 232 -14.52 -3.15 3.70
CA LEU A 232 -15.62 -4.10 3.82
C LEU A 232 -15.59 -5.18 2.73
N ASN A 233 -15.18 -4.84 1.51
CA ASN A 233 -15.29 -5.73 0.35
C ASN A 233 -13.93 -6.31 -0.07
N GLU A 234 -12.86 -5.53 0.08
CA GLU A 234 -11.52 -5.92 -0.36
C GLU A 234 -10.55 -6.13 0.82
N GLY A 235 -11.04 -5.99 2.04
CA GLY A 235 -10.22 -5.96 3.26
C GLY A 235 -9.49 -7.27 3.54
N TRP A 236 -10.03 -8.40 3.09
CA TRP A 236 -9.43 -9.73 3.22
C TRP A 236 -8.04 -9.86 2.57
N LYS A 237 -7.69 -8.97 1.64
CA LYS A 237 -6.36 -8.90 1.03
C LYS A 237 -5.29 -8.32 1.96
N PHE A 238 -5.70 -7.73 3.07
CA PHE A 238 -4.83 -7.02 3.99
C PHE A 238 -4.94 -7.62 5.38
N ASN A 239 -3.80 -7.83 6.03
CA ASN A 239 -3.78 -8.22 7.43
C ASN A 239 -4.25 -7.08 8.33
N ARG A 240 -3.79 -5.86 8.04
CA ARG A 240 -4.14 -4.66 8.79
C ARG A 240 -4.25 -3.43 7.90
N ILE A 241 -5.23 -2.58 8.16
CA ILE A 241 -5.39 -1.27 7.53
C ILE A 241 -5.33 -0.17 8.60
N LEU A 242 -4.47 0.83 8.38
CA LEU A 242 -4.39 2.03 9.19
C LEU A 242 -4.83 3.22 8.35
N ILE A 243 -5.86 3.93 8.79
CA ILE A 243 -6.37 5.12 8.13
C ILE A 243 -6.11 6.31 9.01
N ASN A 244 -5.08 7.06 8.65
CA ASN A 244 -4.70 8.25 9.38
C ASN A 244 -5.45 9.46 8.83
N GLY A 245 -6.01 10.25 9.76
CA GLY A 245 -6.58 11.54 9.45
C GLY A 245 -5.54 12.55 8.94
N PHE A 246 -6.06 13.72 8.56
CA PHE A 246 -5.32 14.84 8.00
C PHE A 246 -4.07 15.23 8.79
N LYS A 247 -2.88 14.95 8.25
CA LYS A 247 -1.65 15.61 8.71
C LYS A 247 -1.67 17.06 8.24
N THR A 248 -1.52 17.99 9.17
CA THR A 248 -1.18 19.37 8.84
C THR A 248 0.20 19.36 8.20
N THR A 249 0.28 19.87 6.98
CA THR A 249 1.43 19.83 6.07
C THR A 249 2.67 20.60 6.54
N GLN A 250 2.79 20.95 7.81
CA GLN A 250 3.76 21.96 8.25
C GLN A 250 5.13 21.46 8.70
N ARG A 251 5.50 20.18 8.52
CA ARG A 251 6.90 19.78 8.71
C ARG A 251 7.44 19.05 7.50
N LYS A 252 8.55 19.59 6.95
CA LYS A 252 9.46 18.88 6.06
C LYS A 252 9.90 17.60 6.77
N LEU A 253 9.17 16.50 6.56
CA LEU A 253 9.49 15.22 7.16
C LEU A 253 10.87 14.79 6.64
N PHE A 254 11.80 14.56 7.55
CA PHE A 254 12.89 13.64 7.28
C PHE A 254 12.24 12.26 7.06
N PHE A 255 12.31 11.77 5.82
CA PHE A 255 11.66 10.56 5.33
C PHE A 255 12.06 9.25 6.06
N GLY A 256 13.06 9.30 6.96
CA GLY A 256 13.56 8.11 7.66
C GLY A 256 12.66 7.56 8.77
N THR A 257 11.67 8.32 9.25
CA THR A 257 10.82 7.92 10.39
C THR A 257 9.32 7.81 10.04
N SER A 258 8.93 7.85 8.76
CA SER A 258 7.53 7.96 8.33
C SER A 258 6.61 6.82 8.83
N PHE A 259 7.19 5.65 9.12
CA PHE A 259 6.50 4.50 9.72
C PHE A 259 6.53 4.46 11.26
N LEU A 260 7.45 5.18 11.91
CA LEU A 260 7.75 4.99 13.34
C LEU A 260 7.24 6.09 14.26
N GLU A 261 6.94 7.30 13.78
CA GLU A 261 6.49 8.37 14.67
C GLU A 261 5.31 9.19 14.12
N PRO A 262 4.11 9.00 14.68
CA PRO A 262 3.08 10.02 14.60
C PRO A 262 3.36 11.12 15.64
N MET A 263 4.10 12.17 15.26
CA MET A 263 4.18 13.37 16.09
C MET A 263 2.84 14.12 16.06
N PHE A 264 2.19 14.20 17.22
CA PHE A 264 0.95 14.93 17.46
C PHE A 264 1.16 16.46 17.35
N SER A 265 1.18 17.01 16.12
CA SER A 265 0.88 18.43 15.94
C SER A 265 -0.63 18.54 15.71
N GLY A 266 -1.36 18.88 16.77
CA GLY A 266 -2.82 18.83 16.87
C GLY A 266 -3.57 18.99 15.54
N ALA A 267 -4.39 17.99 15.21
CA ALA A 267 -5.27 18.06 14.06
C ALA A 267 -6.09 19.37 14.12
N PRO A 268 -6.21 20.12 13.01
CA PRO A 268 -6.80 21.44 13.01
C PRO A 268 -8.22 21.34 13.60
N GLN A 269 -8.67 22.37 14.32
CA GLN A 269 -9.96 22.32 15.00
C GLN A 269 -11.12 21.93 14.07
N ASN A 270 -10.98 22.16 12.76
CA ASN A 270 -12.02 21.87 11.75
C ASN A 270 -11.87 20.51 11.03
N SER A 271 -10.99 19.62 11.48
CA SER A 271 -10.78 18.28 10.89
C SER A 271 -11.78 17.23 11.39
N PHE A 272 -13.04 17.61 11.56
CA PHE A 272 -14.08 16.64 11.90
C PHE A 272 -14.30 15.71 10.72
N ILE A 273 -14.18 14.42 10.99
CA ILE A 273 -14.60 13.40 10.03
C ILE A 273 -16.06 13.08 10.31
N ASP A 274 -16.81 12.94 9.23
CA ASP A 274 -18.20 12.54 9.24
C ASP A 274 -18.38 11.27 10.11
N SER A 275 -19.18 11.39 11.17
CA SER A 275 -19.54 10.27 12.05
C SER A 275 -20.23 9.15 11.28
N GLU A 276 -20.76 9.44 10.09
CA GLU A 276 -21.41 8.45 9.25
C GLU A 276 -20.49 7.28 8.88
N ILE A 277 -19.18 7.49 8.70
CA ILE A 277 -18.27 6.37 8.38
C ILE A 277 -18.13 5.42 9.56
N PHE A 278 -18.03 5.97 10.77
CA PHE A 278 -18.03 5.16 12.00
C PHE A 278 -19.33 4.36 12.08
N ASP A 279 -20.47 5.02 11.95
CA ASP A 279 -21.79 4.38 12.06
C ASP A 279 -21.98 3.30 10.99
N LEU A 280 -21.50 3.52 9.76
CA LEU A 280 -21.56 2.56 8.68
C LEU A 280 -20.66 1.34 8.95
N ILE A 281 -19.44 1.54 9.45
CA ILE A 281 -18.54 0.42 9.78
C ILE A 281 -19.14 -0.41 10.92
N ILE A 282 -19.60 0.23 12.00
CA ILE A 282 -20.23 -0.45 13.13
C ILE A 282 -21.49 -1.21 12.69
N ARG A 283 -22.37 -0.57 11.90
CA ARG A 283 -23.56 -1.22 11.36
C ARG A 283 -23.22 -2.43 10.51
N ASN A 284 -22.18 -2.35 9.67
CA ASN A 284 -21.75 -3.48 8.85
C ASN A 284 -21.16 -4.61 9.70
N VAL A 285 -20.36 -4.28 10.72
CA VAL A 285 -19.85 -5.25 11.71
C VAL A 285 -21.00 -6.03 12.37
N GLU A 286 -22.11 -5.35 12.68
CA GLU A 286 -23.27 -5.98 13.30
C GLU A 286 -24.12 -6.79 12.31
N THR A 287 -24.36 -6.26 11.11
CA THR A 287 -25.50 -6.69 10.26
C THR A 287 -25.10 -7.33 8.93
N SER A 288 -23.85 -7.20 8.50
CA SER A 288 -23.40 -7.65 7.17
C SER A 288 -22.60 -8.95 7.21
N ASN A 289 -22.44 -9.58 6.05
CA ASN A 289 -21.52 -10.70 5.89
C ASN A 289 -20.07 -10.18 5.89
N CYS A 290 -19.44 -10.14 7.06
CA CYS A 290 -18.07 -9.65 7.23
C CYS A 290 -16.97 -10.63 6.76
N SER A 291 -17.27 -11.60 5.88
CA SER A 291 -16.28 -12.56 5.39
C SER A 291 -15.09 -11.88 4.70
N ASN A 292 -15.36 -10.78 3.99
CA ASN A 292 -14.39 -10.05 3.18
C ASN A 292 -13.79 -8.84 3.91
N MET A 293 -14.23 -8.57 5.13
CA MET A 293 -13.77 -7.43 5.92
C MET A 293 -12.36 -7.69 6.46
N VAL A 294 -11.52 -6.66 6.45
CA VAL A 294 -10.17 -6.72 7.05
C VAL A 294 -10.25 -7.06 8.55
N SER A 295 -9.32 -7.87 9.02
CA SER A 295 -9.32 -8.35 10.40
C SER A 295 -8.93 -7.27 11.42
N ASN A 296 -8.02 -6.35 11.06
CA ASN A 296 -7.53 -5.31 11.95
C ASN A 296 -7.59 -3.93 11.27
N ILE A 297 -8.38 -3.02 11.83
CA ILE A 297 -8.54 -1.66 11.34
C ILE A 297 -8.15 -0.69 12.44
N SER A 298 -7.40 0.34 12.10
CA SER A 298 -7.05 1.42 13.02
C SER A 298 -7.29 2.77 12.37
N PHE A 299 -7.95 3.66 13.08
CA PHE A 299 -8.19 5.05 12.70
C PHE A 299 -7.54 5.97 13.73
N PRO A 300 -6.21 6.11 13.72
CA PRO A 300 -5.55 6.97 14.66
C PRO A 300 -5.68 8.43 14.23
N TYR A 301 -5.82 9.32 15.21
CA TYR A 301 -5.83 10.78 15.02
C TYR A 301 -7.02 11.30 14.19
N ILE A 302 -8.13 10.58 14.25
CA ILE A 302 -9.38 10.98 13.61
C ILE A 302 -10.34 11.43 14.71
N LYS A 303 -10.90 12.65 14.55
CA LYS A 303 -11.92 13.19 15.45
C LYS A 303 -13.29 12.73 14.99
N TRP A 304 -13.88 11.79 15.73
CA TRP A 304 -15.28 11.41 15.56
C TRP A 304 -16.08 11.83 16.77
N PHE A 305 -17.27 12.39 16.54
CA PHE A 305 -18.19 12.63 17.64
C PHE A 305 -18.48 11.32 18.35
N ARG A 306 -18.46 11.38 19.67
CA ARG A 306 -18.80 10.25 20.51
C ARG A 306 -20.25 9.88 20.26
N THR A 307 -20.45 8.70 19.70
CA THR A 307 -21.75 8.04 19.62
C THR A 307 -21.97 7.18 20.86
N ASP A 308 -23.23 6.89 21.14
CA ASP A 308 -23.57 5.90 22.15
C ASP A 308 -23.02 4.54 21.73
N LEU A 309 -22.62 3.72 22.72
CA LEU A 309 -22.19 2.36 22.46
C LEU A 309 -23.33 1.59 21.78
N PRO A 310 -23.03 0.70 20.81
CA PRO A 310 -24.05 -0.12 20.20
C PRO A 310 -24.81 -0.93 21.25
N LYS A 311 -26.13 -1.07 21.10
CA LYS A 311 -26.98 -1.77 22.08
C LYS A 311 -26.53 -3.21 22.36
N ARG A 312 -25.81 -3.83 21.41
CA ARG A 312 -25.31 -5.20 21.49
C ARG A 312 -23.86 -5.29 21.97
N ALA A 313 -23.25 -4.17 22.37
CA ALA A 313 -21.93 -4.16 22.97
C ALA A 313 -21.92 -4.97 24.28
N LYS A 314 -20.99 -5.92 24.38
CA LYS A 314 -20.76 -6.77 25.55
C LYS A 314 -19.36 -6.51 26.11
N ASN A 315 -19.10 -7.01 27.32
CA ASN A 315 -17.77 -6.99 27.94
C ASN A 315 -17.11 -5.60 27.92
N ILE A 316 -17.89 -4.58 28.33
CA ILE A 316 -17.45 -3.19 28.28
C ILE A 316 -16.45 -2.93 29.41
N GLU A 317 -15.20 -2.71 29.03
CA GLU A 317 -14.12 -2.28 29.91
C GLU A 317 -13.90 -0.77 29.74
N LYS A 318 -13.74 -0.05 30.85
CA LYS A 318 -13.41 1.37 30.85
C LYS A 318 -12.21 1.61 31.74
N GLU A 319 -11.20 2.26 31.20
CA GLU A 319 -9.97 2.58 31.91
C GLU A 319 -9.59 4.04 31.67
N LEU A 320 -9.04 4.69 32.69
CA LEU A 320 -8.46 6.02 32.55
C LEU A 320 -6.95 5.89 32.32
N LEU A 321 -6.50 6.27 31.13
CA LEU A 321 -5.10 6.19 30.73
C LEU A 321 -4.51 7.58 30.49
N LYS A 322 -3.22 7.76 30.80
CA LYS A 322 -2.47 8.94 30.36
C LYS A 322 -1.81 8.70 29.01
N VAL A 323 -2.28 9.38 27.98
CA VAL A 323 -1.69 9.35 26.63
C VAL A 323 -1.04 10.71 26.38
N GLU A 324 0.29 10.72 26.22
CA GLU A 324 1.07 11.96 25.99
C GLU A 324 0.80 13.06 27.03
N GLY A 325 0.62 12.66 28.30
CA GLY A 325 0.36 13.57 29.41
C GLY A 325 -1.10 14.02 29.56
N ARG A 326 -2.02 13.61 28.68
CA ARG A 326 -3.46 13.88 28.79
C ARG A 326 -4.20 12.67 29.34
N ASN A 327 -5.15 12.91 30.22
CA ASN A 327 -6.05 11.88 30.70
C ASN A 327 -7.10 11.56 29.62
N CYS A 328 -7.16 10.30 29.22
CA CYS A 328 -8.07 9.79 28.20
C CYS A 328 -8.90 8.65 28.77
N ASN A 329 -10.19 8.64 28.44
CA ASN A 329 -11.06 7.49 28.64
C ASN A 329 -10.79 6.49 27.53
N PHE A 330 -10.30 5.32 27.92
CA PHE A 330 -10.20 4.16 27.08
C PHE A 330 -11.44 3.29 27.27
N VAL A 331 -12.10 2.93 26.17
CA VAL A 331 -13.29 2.07 26.19
C VAL A 331 -13.03 0.91 25.25
N LYS A 332 -13.18 -0.30 25.76
CA LYS A 332 -13.08 -1.56 25.01
C LYS A 332 -14.37 -2.34 25.17
N TYR A 333 -14.88 -2.91 24.09
CA TYR A 333 -16.08 -3.73 24.10
C TYR A 333 -16.08 -4.73 22.95
N GLU A 334 -16.96 -5.73 23.05
CA GLU A 334 -17.16 -6.74 22.03
C GLU A 334 -18.49 -6.57 21.30
N ILE A 335 -18.49 -6.80 19.99
CA ILE A 335 -19.69 -6.95 19.18
C ILE A 335 -19.69 -8.33 18.52
N GLU A 336 -20.85 -8.98 18.56
CA GLU A 336 -21.10 -10.25 17.88
C GLU A 336 -21.94 -10.01 16.61
N ASN A 337 -21.53 -10.53 15.46
CA ASN A 337 -22.28 -10.35 14.22
C ASN A 337 -23.63 -11.10 14.26
N ILE A 338 -24.71 -10.47 13.78
CA ILE A 338 -26.08 -11.03 13.82
C ILE A 338 -26.22 -12.22 12.87
N LEU A 339 -25.60 -12.15 11.70
CA LEU A 339 -25.70 -13.19 10.68
C LEU A 339 -24.82 -14.39 11.01
N ASN A 340 -23.75 -14.19 11.79
CA ASN A 340 -22.84 -15.25 12.20
C ASN A 340 -22.24 -15.00 13.59
N SER A 341 -22.79 -15.64 14.62
CA SER A 341 -22.35 -15.56 16.01
C SER A 341 -20.90 -16.00 16.27
N LYS A 342 -20.30 -16.74 15.33
CA LYS A 342 -18.88 -17.12 15.39
C LYS A 342 -17.95 -15.95 15.03
N ILE A 343 -18.46 -14.94 14.33
CA ILE A 343 -17.69 -13.74 14.00
C ILE A 343 -17.91 -12.71 15.12
N LYS A 344 -16.82 -12.42 15.83
CA LYS A 344 -16.80 -11.41 16.89
C LYS A 344 -15.75 -10.36 16.59
N PHE A 345 -15.98 -9.17 17.13
CA PHE A 345 -15.08 -8.04 16.99
C PHE A 345 -14.83 -7.43 18.37
N VAL A 346 -13.57 -7.14 18.66
CA VAL A 346 -13.15 -6.28 19.76
C VAL A 346 -13.00 -4.87 19.20
N ILE A 347 -13.70 -3.93 19.79
CA ILE A 347 -13.64 -2.52 19.42
C ILE A 347 -13.02 -1.75 20.58
N LEU A 348 -12.04 -0.92 20.25
CA LEU A 348 -11.34 -0.09 21.21
C LEU A 348 -11.38 1.36 20.75
N HIS A 349 -11.71 2.27 21.64
CA HIS A 349 -11.59 3.69 21.34
C HIS A 349 -11.11 4.52 22.53
N CYS A 350 -10.42 5.60 22.21
CA CYS A 350 -9.82 6.52 23.16
C CYS A 350 -10.39 7.92 22.93
N HIS A 351 -10.76 8.62 24.00
CA HIS A 351 -11.18 10.02 23.94
C HIS A 351 -10.65 10.83 25.14
N PRO A 352 -10.12 12.04 24.94
CA PRO A 352 -9.75 12.95 26.02
C PRO A 352 -10.93 13.29 26.94
N LEU A 353 -10.69 13.40 28.25
CA LEU A 353 -11.73 13.70 29.25
C LEU A 353 -12.47 15.03 29.03
N ASP A 354 -11.78 15.98 28.43
CA ASP A 354 -12.22 17.36 28.19
C ASP A 354 -12.89 17.54 26.82
N THR A 355 -13.16 16.43 26.11
CA THR A 355 -13.70 16.47 24.75
C THR A 355 -14.81 15.44 24.54
N ASP A 356 -15.67 15.72 23.58
CA ASP A 356 -16.78 14.87 23.15
C ASP A 356 -16.44 14.01 21.91
N TYR A 357 -15.15 13.91 21.57
CA TYR A 357 -14.71 13.18 20.38
C TYR A 357 -13.71 12.06 20.68
N ILE A 358 -13.85 10.98 19.92
CA ILE A 358 -12.89 9.88 19.83
C ILE A 358 -11.66 10.38 19.06
N THR A 359 -10.45 10.06 19.53
CA THR A 359 -9.17 10.39 18.88
C THR A 359 -8.46 9.18 18.29
N SER A 360 -8.80 7.99 18.76
CA SER A 360 -8.29 6.73 18.21
C SER A 360 -9.39 5.69 18.27
N PHE A 361 -9.54 4.94 17.20
CA PHE A 361 -10.49 3.84 17.12
C PHE A 361 -9.87 2.63 16.42
N HIS A 362 -10.11 1.46 16.98
CA HIS A 362 -9.56 0.20 16.51
C HIS A 362 -10.66 -0.86 16.48
N ILE A 363 -10.68 -1.65 15.41
CA ILE A 363 -11.52 -2.83 15.28
C ILE A 363 -10.61 -4.01 15.05
N ASN A 364 -10.78 -5.07 15.84
CA ASN A 364 -10.07 -6.33 15.67
C ASN A 364 -11.06 -7.49 15.65
N ARG A 365 -11.10 -8.23 14.55
CA ARG A 365 -11.86 -9.48 14.42
C ARG A 365 -11.14 -10.59 15.20
N ILE A 366 -11.87 -11.33 16.03
CA ILE A 366 -11.34 -12.39 16.91
C ILE A 366 -11.99 -13.75 16.63
#